data_AF-K2CS99-F1
#
_entry.id   AF-K2CS99-F1
#
_cell.length_a   1.000
_cell.length_b   1.000
_cell.length_c   1.000
_cell.angle_alpha   90.00
_cell.angle_beta   90.00
_cell.angle_gamma   90.00
#
_symmetry.space_group_name_H-M   'P 1'
#
loop_
_entity.id
_entity.type
_entity.pdbx_description
1 polymer ?
#
loop_
_entity_poly.entity_id
_entity_poly.type
_entity_poly.pdbx_seq_one_letter_code
_entity_poly.pdbx_strand_id
1 'polypeptide(L)'
;MIKFDGYFELKSFWVFTGDDGTGAPREVTLEVGDTFTVYQLWQEYNADTEAWEFNYYLGDILTFSGEPFTVVAYEAFPGIYEVGISVEDYDGNYTEAFTDITVVE
;
A
#
# COMPACT_ATOMS: atom_id res chain seq x y z
N MET A 1 -8.43 -0.46 -6.11
CA MET A 1 -7.56 0.60 -5.56
C MET A 1 -8.34 1.43 -4.56
N ILE A 2 -7.86 1.46 -3.33
CA ILE A 2 -8.44 2.24 -2.22
C ILE A 2 -7.50 3.43 -2.00
N LYS A 3 -8.05 4.66 -1.91
CA LYS A 3 -7.25 5.88 -1.75
C LYS A 3 -7.54 6.56 -0.43
N PHE A 4 -6.48 6.86 0.31
CA PHE A 4 -6.51 7.64 1.54
C PHE A 4 -5.73 8.95 1.33
N ASP A 5 -6.03 9.99 2.11
CA ASP A 5 -5.18 11.18 2.19
C ASP A 5 -4.09 11.05 3.26
N GLY A 6 -3.32 12.12 3.45
CA GLY A 6 -2.25 12.18 4.46
C GLY A 6 -2.71 12.13 5.92
N TYR A 7 -4.02 12.18 6.18
CA TYR A 7 -4.64 12.00 7.49
C TYR A 7 -5.30 10.62 7.62
N PHE A 8 -5.05 9.71 6.66
CA PHE A 8 -5.66 8.38 6.58
C PHE A 8 -7.18 8.38 6.40
N GLU A 9 -7.75 9.48 5.91
CA GLU A 9 -9.17 9.53 5.57
C GLU A 9 -9.42 8.91 4.19
N LEU A 10 -10.37 7.98 4.10
CA LEU A 10 -10.77 7.39 2.82
C LEU A 10 -11.33 8.47 1.89
N LYS A 11 -10.77 8.59 0.68
CA LYS A 11 -11.23 9.56 -0.34
C LYS A 11 -12.00 8.92 -1.47
N SER A 12 -11.59 7.72 -1.91
CA SER A 12 -12.29 7.03 -3.00
C SER A 12 -11.94 5.55 -3.04
N PHE A 13 -12.84 4.76 -3.62
CA PHE A 13 -12.67 3.35 -3.87
C PHE A 13 -12.91 3.07 -5.35
N TRP A 14 -11.90 2.52 -6.01
CA TRP A 14 -11.93 2.22 -7.44
C TRP A 14 -11.74 0.72 -7.67
N VAL A 15 -12.50 0.16 -8.60
CA VAL A 15 -12.41 -1.24 -9.03
C VAL A 15 -12.02 -1.33 -10.50
N PHE A 16 -11.43 -2.45 -10.87
CA PHE A 16 -11.05 -2.79 -12.24
C PHE A 16 -11.90 -3.97 -12.73
N THR A 17 -11.96 -4.16 -14.05
CA THR A 17 -12.79 -5.24 -14.60
C THR A 17 -12.01 -6.55 -14.68
N GLY A 18 -10.70 -6.49 -14.85
CA GLY A 18 -9.79 -7.63 -14.80
C GLY A 18 -9.25 -7.88 -13.40
N ASP A 19 -9.11 -9.16 -13.06
CA ASP A 19 -8.65 -9.63 -11.74
C ASP A 19 -7.18 -9.29 -11.44
N ASP A 20 -6.40 -8.99 -12.48
CA ASP A 20 -5.01 -8.52 -12.45
C ASP A 20 -4.89 -6.98 -12.42
N GLY A 21 -6.01 -6.28 -12.21
CA GLY A 21 -6.05 -4.82 -12.22
C GLY A 21 -6.13 -4.22 -13.63
N THR A 22 -6.38 -5.04 -14.67
CA THR A 22 -6.55 -4.54 -16.04
C THR A 22 -7.95 -3.97 -16.32
N GLY A 23 -8.01 -3.12 -17.35
CA GLY A 23 -9.23 -2.46 -17.81
C GLY A 23 -9.42 -1.05 -17.25
N ALA A 24 -10.49 -0.38 -17.70
CA ALA A 24 -10.78 0.97 -17.26
C ALA A 24 -11.24 0.98 -15.78
N PRO A 25 -10.64 1.80 -14.90
CA PRO A 25 -11.06 1.90 -13.51
C PRO A 25 -12.46 2.52 -13.42
N ARG A 26 -13.24 2.07 -12.43
CA ARG A 26 -14.55 2.64 -12.09
C ARG A 26 -14.62 2.89 -10.59
N GLU A 27 -15.17 4.03 -10.20
CA GLU A 27 -15.48 4.27 -8.81
C GLU A 27 -16.64 3.38 -8.37
N VAL A 28 -16.52 2.76 -7.20
CA VAL A 28 -17.54 1.88 -6.65
C VAL A 28 -18.33 2.61 -5.56
N THR A 29 -19.64 2.40 -5.54
CA THR A 29 -20.48 2.70 -4.38
C THR A 29 -20.64 1.41 -3.60
N LEU A 30 -20.18 1.38 -2.36
CA LEU A 30 -20.21 0.18 -1.52
C LEU A 30 -21.59 -0.03 -0.90
N GLU A 31 -22.02 -1.29 -0.84
CA GLU A 31 -23.20 -1.73 -0.10
C GLU A 31 -22.79 -2.53 1.14
N VAL A 32 -23.57 -2.44 2.22
CA VAL A 32 -23.28 -3.15 3.47
C VAL A 32 -23.26 -4.66 3.19
N GLY A 33 -22.14 -5.31 3.56
CA GLY A 33 -21.91 -6.72 3.29
C GLY A 33 -21.00 -6.99 2.10
N ASP A 34 -20.65 -5.99 1.29
CA ASP A 34 -19.64 -6.13 0.26
C ASP A 34 -18.31 -6.60 0.86
N THR A 35 -17.67 -7.58 0.21
CA THR A 35 -16.39 -8.13 0.63
C THR A 35 -15.34 -8.02 -0.45
N PHE A 36 -14.09 -7.78 -0.07
CA PHE A 36 -12.96 -7.81 -0.99
C PHE A 36 -11.69 -8.26 -0.29
N THR A 37 -10.82 -8.93 -1.03
CA THR A 37 -9.48 -9.29 -0.58
C THR A 37 -8.51 -8.20 -0.99
N VAL A 38 -7.71 -7.69 -0.05
CA VAL A 38 -6.71 -6.68 -0.37
C VAL A 38 -5.44 -7.33 -0.92
N TYR A 39 -4.84 -6.72 -1.94
CA TYR A 39 -3.46 -7.04 -2.30
C TYR A 39 -2.51 -6.21 -1.44
N GLN A 40 -1.50 -6.86 -0.88
CA GLN A 40 -0.41 -6.23 -0.15
C GLN A 40 0.86 -6.32 -0.99
N LEU A 41 1.55 -5.20 -1.15
CA LEU A 41 2.86 -5.15 -1.77
C LEU A 41 3.91 -5.22 -0.68
N TRP A 42 4.79 -6.20 -0.76
CA TRP A 42 5.89 -6.42 0.18
C TRP A 42 7.22 -6.27 -0.55
N GLN A 43 8.19 -5.64 0.11
CA GLN A 43 9.57 -5.61 -0.34
C GLN A 43 10.35 -6.67 0.41
N GLU A 44 10.92 -7.63 -0.31
CA GLU A 44 11.56 -8.81 0.28
C GLU A 44 12.93 -9.03 -0.34
N TYR A 45 13.88 -9.49 0.46
CA TYR A 45 15.21 -9.83 -0.02
C TYR A 45 15.20 -11.24 -0.62
N ASN A 46 15.50 -11.35 -1.91
CA ASN A 46 15.67 -12.61 -2.61
C ASN A 46 17.13 -13.03 -2.58
N ALA A 47 17.43 -14.09 -1.82
CA ALA A 47 18.79 -14.58 -1.65
C ALA A 47 19.38 -15.24 -2.90
N ASP A 48 18.55 -15.74 -3.83
CA ASP A 48 19.03 -16.38 -5.06
C ASP A 48 19.50 -15.35 -6.09
N THR A 49 18.90 -14.16 -6.09
CA THR A 49 19.22 -13.04 -7.00
C THR A 49 20.09 -11.96 -6.33
N GLU A 50 20.28 -12.06 -5.02
CA GLU A 50 20.95 -11.05 -4.17
C GLU A 50 20.32 -9.65 -4.30
N ALA A 51 19.00 -9.58 -4.48
CA ALA A 51 18.26 -8.34 -4.76
C ALA A 51 17.02 -8.19 -3.88
N TRP A 52 16.63 -6.93 -3.62
CA TRP A 52 15.32 -6.62 -3.06
C TRP A 52 14.27 -6.62 -4.18
N GLU A 53 13.22 -7.40 -4.00
CA GLU A 53 12.15 -7.59 -4.97
C GLU A 53 10.80 -7.21 -4.36
N PHE A 54 9.87 -6.76 -5.20
CA PHE A 54 8.52 -6.42 -4.78
C PHE A 54 7.55 -7.55 -5.14
N ASN A 55 6.90 -8.12 -4.13
CA ASN A 55 5.95 -9.22 -4.29
C ASN A 55 4.54 -8.79 -3.85
N TYR A 56 3.53 -9.20 -4.62
CA TYR A 56 2.14 -9.02 -4.26
C TYR A 56 1.59 -10.28 -3.58
N TYR A 57 1.01 -10.11 -2.41
CA TYR A 57 0.32 -11.16 -1.67
C TYR A 57 -1.15 -10.79 -1.47
N LEU A 58 -2.02 -11.81 -1.45
CA LEU A 58 -3.38 -11.62 -0.95
C LEU A 58 -3.32 -11.49 0.57
N GLY A 59 -3.84 -10.37 1.09
CA GLY A 59 -4.04 -10.14 2.51
C GLY A 59 -5.43 -10.60 2.96
N ASP A 60 -5.94 -9.93 3.99
CA ASP A 60 -7.22 -10.26 4.60
C ASP A 60 -8.43 -9.90 3.71
N ILE A 61 -9.55 -10.53 4.00
CA ILE A 61 -10.86 -10.16 3.46
C ILE A 61 -11.44 -9.05 4.33
N LEU A 62 -11.71 -7.90 3.73
CA LEU A 62 -12.41 -6.80 4.38
C LEU A 62 -13.89 -6.86 4.03
N THR A 63 -14.75 -6.50 4.99
CA THR A 63 -16.20 -6.40 4.81
C THR A 63 -16.65 -4.97 5.08
N PHE A 64 -17.40 -4.38 4.15
CA PHE A 64 -17.96 -3.05 4.36
C PHE A 64 -19.15 -3.12 5.31
N SER A 65 -19.05 -2.41 6.44
CA SER A 65 -20.06 -2.41 7.50
C SER A 65 -21.03 -1.23 7.44
N GLY A 66 -20.87 -0.33 6.46
CA GLY A 66 -21.58 0.95 6.36
C GLY A 66 -20.73 2.15 6.81
N GLU A 67 -19.58 1.90 7.44
CA GLU A 67 -18.59 2.92 7.79
C GLU A 67 -17.36 2.85 6.87
N PRO A 68 -16.71 3.98 6.55
CA PRO A 68 -15.48 3.99 5.76
C PRO A 68 -14.39 3.08 6.33
N PHE A 69 -13.62 2.43 5.46
CA PHE A 69 -12.40 1.74 5.88
C PHE A 69 -11.42 2.72 6.51
N THR A 70 -10.71 2.27 7.54
CA THR A 70 -9.69 3.04 8.24
C THR A 70 -8.33 2.38 8.08
N VAL A 71 -7.30 3.19 7.86
CA VAL A 71 -5.91 2.70 7.97
C VAL A 71 -5.52 2.77 9.44
N VAL A 72 -5.15 1.61 10.00
CA VAL A 72 -4.54 1.54 11.33
C VAL A 72 -3.04 1.43 11.12
N ALA A 73 -2.32 2.51 11.41
CA ALA A 73 -0.87 2.46 11.45
C ALA A 73 -0.45 1.62 12.67
N TYR A 74 0.38 0.61 12.44
CA TYR A 74 1.06 -0.08 13.52
C TYR A 74 2.34 0.67 13.84
N GLU A 75 2.64 0.79 15.13
CA GLU A 75 3.96 1.25 15.56
C GLU A 75 5.00 0.20 15.14
N ALA A 76 6.12 0.68 14.62
CA ALA A 76 7.24 -0.20 14.32
C ALA A 76 7.78 -0.81 15.61
N PHE A 77 8.20 -2.07 15.56
CA PHE A 77 8.89 -2.70 16.69
C PHE A 77 10.22 -1.97 16.97
N PRO A 78 10.78 -2.09 18.19
CA PRO A 78 12.10 -1.56 18.47
C PRO A 78 13.16 -2.14 17.52
N GLY A 79 13.99 -1.28 16.93
CA GLY A 79 14.94 -1.70 15.90
C GLY A 79 15.56 -0.53 15.12
N ILE A 80 16.50 -0.88 14.24
CA ILE A 80 17.07 0.06 13.27
C ILE A 80 16.33 -0.15 11.96
N TYR A 81 15.82 0.94 11.40
CA TYR A 81 15.14 0.98 10.11
C TYR A 81 15.85 1.97 9.20
N GLU A 82 15.95 1.66 7.92
CA GLU A 82 16.37 2.63 6.91
C GLU A 82 15.12 3.30 6.31
N VAL A 83 15.10 4.62 6.31
CA VAL A 83 14.03 5.42 5.69
C VAL A 83 14.60 6.14 4.48
N GLY A 84 13.98 5.90 3.32
CA GLY A 84 14.31 6.54 2.06
C GLY A 84 13.24 7.52 1.61
N ILE A 85 13.66 8.63 0.99
CA ILE A 85 12.80 9.50 0.19
C ILE A 85 13.38 9.51 -1.23
N SER A 86 12.54 9.20 -2.21
CA SER A 86 12.86 9.29 -3.63
C SER A 86 11.93 10.32 -4.28
N VAL A 87 12.49 11.25 -5.04
CA VAL A 87 11.75 12.30 -5.75
C VAL A 87 12.10 12.21 -7.23
N GLU A 88 11.09 12.03 -8.07
CA GLU A 88 11.21 11.96 -9.53
C GLU A 88 10.53 13.18 -10.17
N ASP A 89 11.20 13.83 -11.13
CA ASP A 89 10.63 14.89 -11.94
C ASP A 89 9.84 14.36 -13.15
N TYR A 90 9.19 15.24 -13.92
CA TYR A 90 8.41 14.82 -15.09
C TYR A 90 9.25 14.31 -16.27
N ASP A 91 10.57 14.54 -16.25
CA ASP A 91 11.51 14.06 -17.25
C ASP A 91 12.11 12.69 -16.86
N GLY A 92 11.71 12.13 -15.71
CA GLY A 92 12.16 10.84 -15.20
C GLY A 92 13.51 10.90 -14.47
N ASN A 93 14.03 12.09 -14.16
CA ASN A 93 15.20 12.20 -13.30
C ASN A 93 14.76 12.03 -11.85
N TYR A 94 15.43 11.15 -11.11
CA TYR A 94 15.15 10.96 -9.70
C TYR A 94 16.36 11.24 -8.82
N THR A 95 16.10 11.67 -7.59
CA THR A 95 17.10 11.82 -6.53
C THR A 95 16.58 11.14 -5.27
N GLU A 96 17.47 10.44 -4.59
CA GLU A 96 17.13 9.65 -3.40
C GLU A 96 17.99 10.08 -2.22
N ALA A 97 17.43 10.01 -1.03
CA ALA A 97 18.14 10.19 0.23
C ALA A 97 17.66 9.14 1.23
N PHE A 98 18.61 8.51 1.91
CA PHE A 98 18.35 7.47 2.90
C PHE A 98 18.95 7.88 4.24
N THR A 99 18.28 7.49 5.32
CA THR A 99 18.80 7.64 6.68
C THR A 99 18.36 6.48 7.56
N ASP A 100 19.26 6.04 8.43
CA ASP A 100 18.89 5.13 9.50
C ASP A 100 18.12 5.89 10.59
N ILE A 101 17.05 5.26 11.09
CA ILE A 101 16.31 5.66 12.28
C ILE A 101 16.34 4.53 13.30
N THR A 102 16.40 4.89 14.58
CA THR A 102 16.29 3.92 15.68
C THR A 102 14.93 4.10 16.35
N VAL A 103 14.12 3.05 16.33
CA VAL A 103 12.88 2.95 17.10
C VAL A 103 13.22 2.33 18.44
N VAL A 104 12.90 3.04 19.52
CA VAL A 104 13.09 2.60 20.90
C VAL A 104 11.76 2.14 21.50
N GLU A 105 11.80 1.31 22.54
CA GLU A 105 10.62 0.95 23.36
C GLU A 105 9.98 2.15 24.06
#